data_AF-A0A537JTX5-F1
#
_entry.id   AF-A0A537JTX5-F1
#
_cell.length_a   1.000
_cell.length_b   1.000
_cell.length_c   1.000
_cell.angle_alpha   90.00
_cell.angle_beta   90.00
_cell.angle_gamma   90.00
#
_symmetry.space_group_name_H-M   'P 1'
#
loop_
_entity.id
_entity.type
_entity.pdbx_description
1 polymer ?
#
loop_
_entity_poly.entity_id
_entity_poly.type
_entity_poly.pdbx_seq_one_letter_code
_entity_poly.pdbx_strand_id
1 'polypeptide(L)'
;MSRKTGYKIFNRYKNSGLEALTDRSRRPYRQGCQLPVQIEQLILQVKREHPSWGAPKIREKIRRKHDDIQLPAISTVHAVLHRHGLVNVCKRWVITR
;
A
#
# COMPACT_ATOMS: atom_id res chain seq x y z
N MET A 1 29.11 -17.65 -8.74
CA MET A 1 28.51 -16.55 -9.53
C MET A 1 28.01 -17.11 -10.86
N SER A 2 26.73 -16.93 -11.20
CA SER A 2 26.18 -17.41 -12.48
C SER A 2 26.56 -16.46 -13.64
N ARG A 3 26.82 -17.00 -14.85
CA ARG A 3 27.13 -16.20 -16.06
C ARG A 3 26.11 -15.08 -16.30
N LYS A 4 24.82 -15.38 -16.10
CA LYS A 4 23.72 -14.41 -16.29
C LYS A 4 23.81 -13.22 -15.34
N THR A 5 24.31 -13.43 -14.12
CA THR A 5 24.53 -12.35 -13.14
C THR A 5 25.74 -11.50 -13.54
N GLY A 6 26.81 -12.11 -14.04
CA GLY A 6 27.98 -11.40 -14.56
C GLY A 6 27.64 -10.44 -15.71
N TYR A 7 26.87 -10.91 -16.70
CA TYR A 7 26.43 -10.05 -17.81
C TYR A 7 25.53 -8.88 -17.36
N LYS A 8 24.68 -9.09 -16.33
CA LYS A 8 23.86 -8.01 -15.75
C LYS A 8 24.72 -6.93 -15.08
N ILE A 9 25.78 -7.32 -14.38
CA ILE A 9 26.70 -6.39 -13.72
C ILE A 9 27.53 -5.64 -14.78
N PHE A 10 28.04 -6.33 -15.79
CA PHE A 10 28.80 -5.73 -16.89
C PHE A 10 27.97 -4.72 -17.69
N ASN A 11 26.75 -5.08 -18.10
CA ASN A 11 25.86 -4.16 -18.80
C ASN A 11 25.49 -2.95 -17.93
N ARG A 12 25.39 -3.13 -16.61
CA ARG A 12 25.10 -2.01 -15.69
C ARG A 12 26.32 -1.09 -15.55
N TYR A 13 27.52 -1.64 -15.43
CA TYR A 13 28.78 -0.86 -15.38
C TYR A 13 28.95 -0.01 -16.64
N LYS A 14 28.63 -0.56 -17.82
CA LYS A 14 28.66 0.20 -19.08
C LYS A 14 27.70 1.40 -19.09
N ASN A 15 26.57 1.31 -18.38
CA ASN A 15 25.53 2.36 -18.37
C ASN A 15 25.66 3.37 -17.23
N SER A 16 26.26 3.02 -16.09
CA SER A 16 26.30 3.88 -14.88
C SER A 16 27.67 3.94 -14.20
N GLY A 17 28.72 3.38 -14.80
CA GLY A 17 30.09 3.41 -14.26
C GLY A 17 30.20 2.77 -12.87
N LEU A 18 30.97 3.40 -11.97
CA LEU A 18 31.20 2.91 -10.61
C LEU A 18 29.91 2.86 -9.76
N GLU A 19 28.92 3.73 -10.03
CA GLU A 19 27.60 3.73 -9.36
C GLU A 19 26.71 2.54 -9.77
N ALA A 20 27.18 1.67 -10.66
CA ALA A 20 26.50 0.42 -11.00
C ALA A 20 26.71 -0.68 -9.95
N LEU A 21 27.83 -0.62 -9.23
CA LEU A 21 28.25 -1.64 -8.27
C LEU A 21 27.67 -1.40 -6.87
N THR A 22 27.10 -0.22 -6.61
CA THR A 22 26.37 0.05 -5.39
C THR A 22 25.07 -0.76 -5.33
N ASP A 23 24.65 -1.13 -4.12
CA ASP A 23 23.40 -1.87 -3.94
C ASP A 23 22.21 -0.98 -4.33
N ARG A 24 21.52 -1.37 -5.40
CA ARG A 24 20.28 -0.71 -5.83
C ARG A 24 19.10 -1.46 -5.27
N SER A 25 18.12 -0.69 -4.78
CA SER A 25 16.86 -1.26 -4.32
C SER A 25 16.23 -2.14 -5.41
N ARG A 26 15.84 -3.36 -5.03
CA ARG A 26 15.14 -4.31 -5.91
C ARG A 26 13.63 -4.05 -5.95
N ARG A 27 13.17 -2.98 -5.30
CA ARG A 27 11.75 -2.65 -5.20
C ARG A 27 11.21 -2.28 -6.59
N PRO A 28 10.06 -2.83 -7.01
CA PRO A 28 9.44 -2.45 -8.27
C PRO A 28 9.20 -0.94 -8.32
N TYR A 29 9.57 -0.32 -9.44
CA TYR A 29 9.53 1.13 -9.65
C TYR A 29 8.10 1.70 -9.57
N ARG A 30 7.09 0.91 -9.91
CA ARG A 30 5.68 1.28 -9.79
C ARG A 30 4.94 0.28 -8.92
N GLN A 31 4.23 0.78 -7.92
CA GLN A 31 3.21 0.01 -7.19
C GLN A 31 1.88 0.21 -7.91
N GLY A 32 1.55 -0.70 -8.84
CA GLY A 32 0.45 -0.55 -9.81
C GLY A 32 -0.98 -0.54 -9.25
N CYS A 33 -1.18 -0.52 -7.93
CA CYS A 33 -2.51 -0.60 -7.32
C CYS A 33 -2.69 0.46 -6.21
N GLN A 34 -2.27 1.70 -6.46
CA GLN A 34 -2.75 2.81 -5.64
C GLN A 34 -4.13 3.23 -6.15
N LEU A 35 -5.06 3.41 -5.20
CA LEU A 35 -6.41 3.88 -5.52
C LEU A 35 -6.35 5.32 -6.05
N PRO A 36 -7.39 5.75 -6.78
CA PRO A 36 -7.58 7.16 -7.07
C PRO A 36 -7.59 7.94 -5.75
N VAL A 37 -6.85 9.05 -5.72
CA VAL A 37 -6.72 9.92 -4.53
C VAL A 37 -8.09 10.35 -4.00
N GLN A 38 -9.06 10.55 -4.89
CA GLN A 38 -10.44 10.93 -4.57
C GLN A 38 -11.13 9.89 -3.67
N ILE A 39 -10.98 8.60 -3.98
CA ILE A 39 -11.57 7.51 -3.18
C ILE A 39 -10.86 7.42 -1.83
N GLU A 40 -9.55 7.62 -1.81
CA GLU A 40 -8.76 7.62 -0.57
C GLU A 40 -9.20 8.76 0.36
N GLN A 41 -9.39 9.98 -0.16
CA GLN A 41 -9.90 11.12 0.60
C GLN A 41 -11.31 10.87 1.13
N LEU A 42 -12.20 10.27 0.32
CA LEU A 42 -13.55 9.92 0.75
C LEU A 42 -13.54 8.95 1.94
N ILE A 43 -12.70 7.91 1.89
CA ILE A 43 -12.53 6.96 2.99
C ILE A 43 -12.06 7.68 4.26
N LEU A 44 -11.08 8.57 4.14
CA LEU A 44 -10.54 9.33 5.25
C LEU A 44 -11.58 10.29 5.85
N GLN A 45 -12.36 10.96 5.01
CA GLN A 45 -13.43 11.86 5.45
C GLN A 45 -14.48 11.10 6.27
N VAL A 46 -14.97 9.96 5.77
CA VAL A 46 -15.94 9.14 6.50
C VAL A 46 -15.36 8.61 7.82
N LYS A 47 -14.07 8.26 7.85
CA LYS A 47 -13.38 7.86 9.09
C LYS A 47 -13.28 9.01 10.10
N ARG A 48 -13.10 10.25 9.64
CA ARG A 48 -13.07 11.45 10.50
C ARG A 48 -14.46 11.79 11.04
N GLU A 49 -15.50 11.67 10.21
CA GLU A 49 -16.90 11.82 10.63
C GLU A 49 -17.29 10.77 11.69
N HIS A 50 -16.77 9.54 11.56
CA HIS A 50 -17.11 8.42 12.44
C HIS A 50 -15.87 7.63 12.90
N PRO A 51 -15.16 8.11 13.93
CA PRO A 51 -13.88 7.52 14.37
C PRO A 51 -14.01 6.09 14.91
N SER A 52 -15.15 5.73 15.50
CA SER A 52 -15.41 4.39 16.04
C SER A 52 -15.69 3.32 14.99
N TRP A 53 -15.92 3.70 13.72
CA TRP A 53 -16.33 2.76 12.68
C TRP A 53 -15.13 2.03 12.06
N GLY A 54 -15.32 0.74 11.80
CA GLY A 54 -14.37 -0.10 11.07
C GLY A 54 -14.60 -0.07 9.55
N ALA A 55 -13.64 -0.63 8.80
CA ALA A 55 -13.66 -0.68 7.33
C ALA A 55 -15.00 -1.20 6.72
N PRO A 56 -15.68 -2.22 7.27
CA PRO A 56 -16.97 -2.68 6.72
C PRO A 56 -18.07 -1.62 6.76
N LYS A 57 -18.20 -0.88 7.88
CA LYS A 57 -19.22 0.17 8.05
C LYS A 57 -18.94 1.39 7.17
N ILE A 58 -17.66 1.73 7.03
CA ILE A 58 -17.22 2.85 6.17
C ILE A 58 -17.56 2.54 4.71
N ARG A 59 -17.27 1.32 4.25
CA ARG A 59 -17.64 0.87 2.90
C ARG A 59 -19.15 0.93 2.67
N GLU A 60 -19.93 0.45 3.63
CA GLU A 60 -21.39 0.48 3.53
C GLU A 60 -21.95 1.90 3.46
N LYS A 61 -21.36 2.84 4.22
CA LYS A 61 -21.74 4.26 4.17
C LYS A 61 -21.42 4.88 2.82
N ILE A 62 -20.26 4.55 2.23
CA ILE A 62 -19.88 4.99 0.89
C ILE A 62 -20.84 4.43 -0.16
N ARG A 63 -21.21 3.15 -0.06
CA ARG A 63 -22.18 2.51 -0.97
C ARG A 63 -23.52 3.26 -0.98
N ARG A 64 -24.01 3.66 0.18
CA ARG A 64 -25.29 4.37 0.32
C ARG A 64 -25.23 5.84 -0.14
N LYS A 65 -24.06 6.49 -0.07
CA LYS A 65 -23.89 7.89 -0.50
C LYS A 65 -23.62 7.99 -2.00
N HIS A 66 -22.97 6.98 -2.59
CA HIS A 66 -22.54 6.97 -3.97
C HIS A 66 -22.75 5.58 -4.58
N ASP A 67 -23.87 5.38 -5.28
CA ASP A 67 -24.15 4.15 -6.02
C ASP A 67 -23.31 4.03 -7.32
N ASP A 68 -22.80 5.15 -7.85
CA ASP A 68 -22.08 5.20 -9.13
C ASP A 68 -20.59 4.83 -9.03
N ILE A 69 -20.05 4.71 -7.81
CA ILE A 69 -18.61 4.50 -7.60
C ILE A 69 -18.32 3.01 -7.43
N GLN A 70 -17.36 2.50 -8.21
CA GLN A 70 -16.80 1.16 -8.01
C GLN A 70 -16.21 1.04 -6.59
N LEU A 71 -16.94 0.35 -5.72
CA LEU A 71 -16.57 0.26 -4.31
C LEU A 71 -15.32 -0.61 -4.16
N PRO A 72 -14.26 -0.09 -3.51
CA PRO A 72 -13.10 -0.90 -3.20
C PRO A 72 -13.47 -2.05 -2.27
N ALA A 73 -12.69 -3.12 -2.33
CA ALA A 73 -12.84 -4.24 -1.41
C ALA A 73 -12.64 -3.78 0.05
N ILE A 74 -13.23 -4.51 1.00
CA ILE A 74 -13.08 -4.20 2.44
C ILE A 74 -11.61 -4.21 2.85
N SER A 75 -10.83 -5.17 2.31
CA SER A 75 -9.38 -5.26 2.52
C SER A 75 -8.64 -4.03 2.01
N THR A 76 -9.09 -3.45 0.90
CA THR A 76 -8.54 -2.23 0.31
C THR A 76 -8.81 -1.01 1.19
N VAL A 77 -10.04 -0.86 1.71
CA VAL A 77 -10.37 0.19 2.68
C VAL A 77 -9.53 0.03 3.95
N HIS A 78 -9.36 -1.20 4.44
CA HIS A 78 -8.52 -1.47 5.60
C HIS A 78 -7.04 -1.13 5.34
N ALA A 79 -6.51 -1.46 4.15
CA ALA A 79 -5.13 -1.12 3.77
C ALA A 79 -4.91 0.40 3.70
N VAL A 80 -5.87 1.16 3.18
CA VAL A 80 -5.84 2.63 3.19
C VAL A 80 -5.81 3.14 4.64
N LEU A 81 -6.75 2.70 5.48
CA LEU A 81 -6.79 3.12 6.88
C LEU A 81 -5.50 2.76 7.64
N HIS A 82 -4.92 1.60 7.34
CA HIS A 82 -3.65 1.16 7.91
C HIS A 82 -2.47 2.03 7.48
N ARG A 83 -2.38 2.43 6.20
CA ARG A 83 -1.34 3.37 5.72
C ARG A 83 -1.40 4.72 6.43
N HIS A 84 -2.61 5.18 6.77
CA HIS A 84 -2.83 6.44 7.49
C HIS A 84 -2.80 6.31 9.02
N GLY A 85 -2.52 5.12 9.57
CA GLY A 85 -2.44 4.91 11.02
C GLY A 85 -3.78 5.03 11.77
N LEU A 86 -4.91 4.95 11.06
CA LEU A 86 -6.27 5.13 11.62
C LEU A 86 -6.90 3.82 12.13
N VAL A 87 -6.07 2.79 12.31
CA VAL A 87 -6.49 1.47 12.83
C VAL A 87 -5.72 1.21 14.11
N ASN A 88 -6.45 1.07 15.22
CA ASN A 88 -5.90 0.49 16.44
C ASN A 88 -5.64 -0.99 16.19
N VAL A 89 -4.38 -1.35 15.94
CA VAL A 89 -3.95 -2.75 15.95
C VAL A 89 -4.05 -3.21 17.40
N CYS A 90 -5.05 -4.03 17.72
CA CYS A 90 -5.06 -4.75 19.00
C CYS A 90 -3.74 -5.51 19.10
N LYS A 91 -2.88 -5.12 20.04
CA LYS A 91 -1.57 -5.73 20.24
C LYS A 91 -1.78 -7.23 20.45
N ARG A 92 -1.13 -8.03 19.60
CA ARG A 92 -1.14 -9.49 19.73
C ARG A 92 -0.41 -9.84 21.03
N TRP A 93 -1.13 -10.39 22.01
CA TRP A 93 -0.52 -10.88 23.25
C TRP A 93 0.41 -12.03 22.90
N VAL A 94 1.72 -11.79 23.01
CA VAL A 94 2.73 -12.84 22.92
C VAL A 94 2.77 -13.48 24.29
N ILE A 95 2.28 -14.71 24.39
CA ILE A 95 2.41 -15.55 25.59
C ILE A 95 3.88 -16.00 25.62
N THR A 96 4.72 -15.27 26.34
CA THR A 96 6.06 -15.76 26.72
C THR A 96 5.90 -16.81 27.82
N ARG A 97 6.43 -18.02 27.56
CA ARG A 97 6.61 -19.09 28.55
C ARG A 97 7.70 -18.73 29.55
#